data_AF-A0A974DY60-F1
#
_entry.id   AF-A0A974DY60-F1
#
_cell.length_a   1.000
_cell.length_b   1.000
_cell.length_c   1.000
_cell.angle_alpha   90.00
_cell.angle_beta   90.00
_cell.angle_gamma   90.00
#
_symmetry.space_group_name_H-M   'P 1'
#
loop_
_entity.id
_entity.type
_entity.pdbx_description
1 polymer ?
#
loop_
_entity_poly.entity_id
_entity_poly.type
_entity_poly.pdbx_seq_one_letter_code
_entity_poly.pdbx_strand_id
1 'polypeptide(L)'
;MKICVTQFLASEDLCFLHVDILGGQLYRQPPNLRKRIVRSALPKTNKAGTFYCNRCETCKYILCKDQVAITNTQKVYTILDHYSCASSNVVFMITCTRCSTGGIYIGETGQKLCTRMNHHRHKINTKSCDTPVGQHFCSHNHSLQDMKVLILKGNFKTEWEDL
;
A
#
# COMPACT_ATOMS: atom_id res chain seq x y z
N MET A 1 6.91 15.47 -3.82
CA MET A 1 6.18 15.54 -2.53
C MET A 1 6.61 14.35 -1.69
N LYS A 2 7.57 14.56 -0.78
CA LYS A 2 8.14 13.51 0.07
C LYS A 2 7.04 13.07 1.05
N ILE A 3 6.46 11.90 0.83
CA ILE A 3 5.72 11.21 1.89
C ILE A 3 6.80 10.82 2.89
N CYS A 4 6.95 11.61 3.96
CA CYS A 4 7.80 11.26 5.08
C CYS A 4 7.24 9.93 5.61
N VAL A 5 7.98 8.85 5.42
CA VAL A 5 7.65 7.53 5.97
C VAL A 5 7.91 7.63 7.48
N THR A 6 7.05 8.35 8.20
CA THR A 6 7.07 8.34 9.66
C THR A 6 6.52 6.99 10.06
N GLN A 7 7.43 6.10 10.42
CA GLN A 7 7.17 4.88 11.15
C GLN A 7 6.48 5.26 12.47
N PHE A 8 5.13 5.32 12.47
CA PHE A 8 4.36 5.50 13.70
C PHE A 8 4.28 4.15 14.43
N LEU A 9 5.39 3.77 15.05
CA LEU A 9 5.45 2.82 16.15
C LEU A 9 5.30 3.62 17.44
N ALA A 10 4.24 3.37 18.20
CA ALA A 10 4.17 3.82 19.58
C ALA A 10 4.97 2.84 20.43
N SER A 11 6.29 3.07 20.53
CA SER A 11 7.22 2.75 21.62
C SER A 11 8.64 2.68 21.05
N GLU A 12 9.56 3.25 21.81
CA GLU A 12 10.89 3.71 21.43
C GLU A 12 11.82 2.57 20.99
N ASP A 13 12.48 2.75 19.83
CA ASP A 13 13.92 2.50 19.62
C ASP A 13 14.27 2.67 18.13
N LEU A 14 15.25 3.55 17.88
CA LEU A 14 15.83 3.84 16.58
C LEU A 14 16.63 2.64 16.04
N CYS A 15 16.38 2.24 14.80
CA CYS A 15 17.39 1.54 13.99
C CYS A 15 17.19 1.86 12.51
N PHE A 16 18.06 2.73 11.98
CA PHE A 16 18.36 2.79 10.55
C PHE A 16 19.04 1.47 10.16
N LEU A 17 18.60 0.83 9.07
CA LEU A 17 19.47 -0.10 8.36
C LEU A 17 19.47 0.17 6.85
N HIS A 18 20.70 0.37 6.37
CA HIS A 18 21.15 0.37 4.99
C HIS A 18 20.71 -0.93 4.28
N VAL A 19 20.38 -0.85 2.99
CA VAL A 19 20.12 -2.04 2.17
C VAL A 19 21.17 -2.11 1.07
N ASP A 20 22.14 -3.00 1.21
CA ASP A 20 23.04 -3.41 0.13
C ASP A 20 22.29 -4.38 -0.81
N ILE A 21 22.22 -4.06 -2.10
CA ILE A 21 21.66 -4.93 -3.15
C ILE A 21 22.81 -5.40 -4.03
N LEU A 22 23.19 -6.67 -3.92
CA LEU A 22 24.01 -7.34 -4.94
C LEU A 22 23.11 -7.74 -6.11
N GLY A 23 23.52 -7.28 -7.30
CA GLY A 23 22.73 -7.25 -8.52
C GLY A 23 22.78 -8.52 -9.37
N GLY A 24 21.70 -8.72 -10.11
CA GLY A 24 21.60 -9.65 -11.24
C GLY A 24 20.57 -9.12 -12.23
N GLN A 25 21.01 -8.38 -13.24
CA GLN A 25 20.15 -7.80 -14.29
C GLN A 25 20.02 -8.76 -15.48
N LEU A 26 18.78 -9.08 -15.85
CA LEU A 26 18.42 -9.67 -17.15
C LEU A 26 17.71 -8.58 -17.96
N TYR A 27 18.36 -8.12 -19.04
CA TYR A 27 17.85 -7.07 -19.91
C TYR A 27 16.74 -7.62 -20.83
N ARG A 28 15.57 -6.95 -20.90
CA ARG A 28 14.51 -7.25 -21.88
C ARG A 28 14.51 -6.20 -22.98
N GLN A 29 14.37 -6.63 -24.23
CA GLN A 29 14.27 -5.74 -25.39
C GLN A 29 13.04 -4.81 -25.32
N PRO A 30 13.16 -3.54 -25.73
CA PRO A 30 12.04 -2.61 -25.79
C PRO A 30 11.11 -2.93 -26.98
N PRO A 31 9.78 -2.77 -26.81
CA PRO A 31 8.81 -3.06 -27.86
C PRO A 31 8.84 -2.02 -29.00
N ASN A 32 8.69 -2.52 -30.23
CA ASN A 32 8.75 -1.76 -31.48
C ASN A 32 7.67 -0.66 -31.57
N LEU A 33 7.98 0.46 -32.25
CA LEU A 33 7.11 1.64 -32.44
C LEU A 33 5.69 1.34 -32.94
N ARG A 34 5.48 0.24 -33.68
CA ARG A 34 4.15 -0.16 -34.19
C ARG A 34 3.16 -0.54 -33.09
N LYS A 35 3.65 -0.86 -31.88
CA LYS A 35 2.81 -1.07 -30.68
C LYS A 35 2.44 0.25 -29.96
N ARG A 36 2.94 1.39 -30.45
CA ARG A 36 2.81 2.72 -29.84
C ARG A 36 1.73 3.58 -30.51
N ILE A 37 0.77 2.95 -31.18
CA ILE A 37 -0.43 3.61 -31.70
C ILE A 37 -1.44 3.68 -30.55
N VAL A 38 -1.53 4.85 -29.92
CA VAL A 38 -2.44 5.13 -28.81
C VAL A 38 -3.83 5.38 -29.38
N ARG A 39 -4.80 4.54 -29.00
CA ARG A 39 -6.23 4.87 -29.18
C ARG A 39 -6.54 6.07 -28.29
N SER A 40 -6.89 7.22 -28.87
CA SER A 40 -7.40 8.37 -28.13
C SER A 40 -8.84 8.08 -27.68
N ALA A 41 -8.98 7.30 -26.62
CA ALA A 41 -10.22 7.21 -25.87
C ALA A 41 -10.20 8.26 -24.77
N LEU A 42 -11.25 9.08 -24.68
CA LEU A 42 -11.45 9.94 -23.51
C LEU A 42 -11.47 9.05 -22.26
N PRO A 43 -10.70 9.37 -21.20
CA PRO A 43 -10.75 8.60 -19.96
C PRO A 43 -12.19 8.60 -19.47
N LYS A 44 -12.78 7.41 -19.31
CA LYS A 44 -14.04 7.30 -18.57
C LYS A 44 -13.79 7.86 -17.17
N THR A 45 -14.59 8.85 -16.77
CA THR A 45 -14.51 9.44 -15.43
C THR A 45 -14.98 8.41 -14.41
N ASN A 46 -14.06 7.53 -14.00
CA ASN A 46 -14.33 6.62 -12.90
C ASN A 46 -14.38 7.44 -11.60
N LYS A 47 -15.24 7.04 -10.68
CA LYS A 47 -15.27 7.63 -9.34
C LYS A 47 -13.91 7.41 -8.68
N ALA A 48 -13.36 8.47 -8.08
CA ALA A 48 -12.11 8.38 -7.33
C ALA A 48 -12.32 7.62 -6.00
N GLY A 49 -11.25 7.01 -5.50
CA GLY A 49 -11.25 6.27 -4.24
C GLY A 49 -10.78 4.84 -4.37
N THR A 50 -10.83 4.11 -3.25
CA THR A 50 -10.51 2.68 -3.20
C THR A 50 -11.79 1.85 -3.26
N PHE A 51 -11.81 0.83 -4.10
CA PHE A 51 -12.98 -0.04 -4.30
C PHE A 51 -12.63 -1.52 -4.17
N TYR A 52 -13.64 -2.33 -3.87
CA TYR A 52 -13.53 -3.79 -3.93
C TYR A 52 -13.36 -4.28 -5.37
N CYS A 53 -12.61 -5.35 -5.54
CA CYS A 53 -12.47 -6.07 -6.82
C CYS A 53 -13.36 -7.33 -6.88
N ASN A 54 -14.12 -7.63 -5.82
CA ASN A 54 -15.04 -8.77 -5.67
C ASN A 54 -14.48 -10.18 -5.93
N ARG A 55 -13.17 -10.32 -6.07
CA ARG A 55 -12.51 -11.58 -6.48
C ARG A 55 -11.39 -12.03 -5.54
N CYS A 56 -11.15 -11.33 -4.44
CA CYS A 56 -10.05 -11.66 -3.53
C CYS A 56 -10.40 -11.48 -2.05
N GLU A 57 -9.68 -12.21 -1.20
CA GLU A 57 -9.80 -12.15 0.27
C GLU A 57 -9.51 -10.77 0.85
N THR A 58 -8.71 -9.96 0.15
CA THR A 58 -8.40 -8.59 0.58
C THR A 58 -9.62 -7.67 0.58
N CYS A 59 -10.63 -7.94 -0.27
CA CYS A 59 -11.85 -7.14 -0.34
C CYS A 59 -12.55 -6.99 1.02
N LYS A 60 -12.45 -8.00 1.90
CA LYS A 60 -13.05 -8.01 3.24
C LYS A 60 -12.51 -6.88 4.14
N TYR A 61 -11.30 -6.43 3.88
CA TYR A 61 -10.59 -5.42 4.67
C TYR A 61 -10.52 -4.07 3.96
N ILE A 62 -11.01 -3.96 2.71
CA ILE A 62 -10.94 -2.70 1.96
C ILE A 62 -11.89 -1.67 2.58
N LEU A 63 -11.34 -0.50 2.86
CA LEU A 63 -12.11 0.68 3.22
C LEU A 63 -12.48 1.43 1.94
N CYS A 64 -13.77 1.43 1.58
CA CYS A 64 -14.24 2.14 0.39
C CYS A 64 -14.42 3.62 0.71
N LYS A 65 -13.36 4.40 0.49
CA LYS A 65 -13.35 5.86 0.65
C LYS A 65 -12.53 6.53 -0.44
N ASP A 66 -12.86 7.77 -0.70
CA ASP A 66 -12.14 8.72 -1.55
C ASP A 66 -11.27 9.68 -0.71
N GLN A 67 -11.47 9.72 0.61
CA GLN A 67 -10.73 10.59 1.52
C GLN A 67 -10.41 9.89 2.84
N VAL A 68 -9.27 10.21 3.44
CA VAL A 68 -8.90 9.71 4.75
C VAL A 68 -8.24 10.79 5.60
N ALA A 69 -8.70 10.92 6.85
CA ALA A 69 -8.05 11.76 7.83
C ALA A 69 -6.89 10.99 8.47
N ILE A 70 -5.69 11.58 8.46
CA ILE A 70 -4.54 11.01 9.17
C ILE A 70 -4.63 11.50 10.60
N THR A 71 -4.85 10.56 11.53
CA THR A 71 -4.87 10.80 12.97
C THR A 71 -3.65 11.63 13.37
N ASN A 72 -3.80 12.55 14.33
CA ASN A 72 -2.75 13.46 14.85
C ASN A 72 -2.40 14.68 13.97
N THR A 73 -2.58 14.65 12.64
CA THR A 73 -2.11 15.77 11.79
C THR A 73 -3.17 16.77 11.34
N GLN A 74 -4.45 16.54 11.66
CA GLN A 74 -5.64 17.28 11.13
C GLN A 74 -5.69 17.35 9.59
N LYS A 75 -4.82 16.64 8.87
CA LYS A 75 -4.77 16.62 7.41
C LYS A 75 -5.66 15.52 6.86
N VAL A 76 -6.48 15.89 5.89
CA VAL A 76 -7.28 14.97 5.08
C VAL A 76 -6.53 14.71 3.78
N TYR A 77 -6.30 13.45 3.47
CA TYR A 77 -5.72 13.01 2.22
C TYR A 77 -6.84 12.59 1.26
N THR A 78 -6.92 13.27 0.12
CA THR A 78 -7.91 12.98 -0.93
C THR A 78 -7.29 12.10 -2.00
N ILE A 79 -7.94 10.98 -2.29
CA ILE A 79 -7.60 10.05 -3.36
C ILE A 79 -8.21 10.60 -4.65
N LEU A 80 -7.37 10.81 -5.65
CA LEU A 80 -7.78 11.44 -6.92
C LEU A 80 -8.14 10.44 -8.01
N ASP A 81 -7.60 9.21 -7.95
CA ASP A 81 -7.84 8.19 -8.95
C ASP A 81 -8.71 7.05 -8.43
N HIS A 82 -9.13 6.18 -9.36
CA HIS A 82 -9.85 4.95 -9.06
C HIS A 82 -8.88 3.79 -8.80
N TYR A 83 -8.88 3.26 -7.58
CA TYR A 83 -8.05 2.15 -7.15
C TYR A 83 -8.87 0.94 -6.71
N SER A 84 -8.26 -0.24 -6.76
CA SER A 84 -8.85 -1.45 -6.19
C SER A 84 -7.78 -2.40 -5.63
N CYS A 85 -8.20 -3.50 -5.01
CA CYS A 85 -7.28 -4.56 -4.60
C CYS A 85 -6.43 -5.16 -5.72
N ALA A 86 -6.81 -4.96 -6.99
CA ALA A 86 -6.05 -5.41 -8.15
C ALA A 86 -4.99 -4.39 -8.63
N SER A 87 -4.95 -3.18 -8.07
CA SER A 87 -3.98 -2.14 -8.43
C SER A 87 -2.57 -2.53 -7.98
N SER A 88 -1.59 -2.29 -8.86
CA SER A 88 -0.14 -2.46 -8.63
C SER A 88 0.55 -1.11 -8.54
N ASN A 89 1.81 -1.08 -8.09
CA ASN A 89 2.59 0.16 -7.90
C ASN A 89 1.83 1.18 -7.05
N VAL A 90 1.41 0.76 -5.85
CA VAL A 90 0.60 1.58 -4.95
C VAL A 90 1.27 1.84 -3.60
N VAL A 91 1.06 3.04 -3.08
CA VAL A 91 1.21 3.39 -1.67
C VAL A 91 -0.14 3.16 -1.01
N PHE A 92 -0.14 2.33 0.02
CA PHE A 92 -1.34 1.92 0.74
C PHE A 92 -1.19 2.20 2.24
N MET A 93 -2.33 2.28 2.90
CA MET A 93 -2.47 2.46 4.33
C MET A 93 -3.19 1.26 4.91
N ILE A 94 -2.66 0.71 6.00
CA ILE A 94 -3.32 -0.25 6.88
C ILE A 94 -3.66 0.49 8.17
N THR A 95 -4.89 0.35 8.66
CA THR A 95 -5.30 0.86 9.96
C THR A 95 -5.87 -0.25 10.83
N CYS A 96 -5.69 -0.12 12.13
CA CYS A 96 -6.30 -0.99 13.12
C CYS A 96 -7.48 -0.28 13.79
N THR A 97 -8.66 -0.90 13.78
CA THR A 97 -9.88 -0.33 14.38
C THR A 97 -9.94 -0.44 15.90
N ARG A 98 -9.05 -1.24 16.53
CA ARG A 98 -9.01 -1.41 18.00
C ARG A 98 -8.02 -0.51 18.70
N CYS A 99 -7.07 0.07 17.97
CA CYS A 99 -6.10 0.98 18.56
C CYS A 99 -6.77 2.29 19.00
N SER A 100 -6.71 2.59 20.29
CA SER A 100 -7.17 3.88 20.84
C SER A 100 -6.40 5.07 20.24
N THR A 101 -5.13 4.87 19.92
CA THR A 101 -4.23 5.89 19.33
C THR A 101 -4.29 5.95 17.80
N GLY A 102 -5.11 5.12 17.15
CA GLY A 102 -5.22 5.08 15.69
C GLY A 102 -3.98 4.49 15.02
N GLY A 103 -3.67 3.23 15.33
CA GLY A 103 -2.55 2.48 14.75
C GLY A 103 -2.63 2.46 13.22
N ILE A 104 -1.65 3.09 12.58
CA ILE A 104 -1.54 3.24 11.13
C ILE A 104 -0.20 2.70 10.66
N TYR A 105 -0.22 1.96 9.56
CA TYR A 105 0.96 1.56 8.82
C TYR A 105 0.82 2.04 7.37
N ILE A 106 1.82 2.76 6.86
CA ILE A 106 1.88 3.16 5.45
C ILE A 106 2.96 2.31 4.78
N GLY A 107 2.59 1.66 3.69
CA GLY A 107 3.49 0.81 2.92
C GLY A 107 3.43 1.11 1.44
N GLU A 108 4.48 0.68 0.75
CA GLU A 108 4.59 0.74 -0.70
C GLU A 108 4.68 -0.68 -1.26
N THR A 109 4.14 -0.90 -2.46
CA THR A 109 4.29 -2.15 -3.19
C THR A 109 4.27 -1.95 -4.69
N GLY A 110 5.24 -2.54 -5.39
CA GLY A 110 5.18 -2.70 -6.85
C GLY A 110 4.21 -3.80 -7.29
N GLN A 111 3.98 -4.81 -6.44
CA GLN A 111 3.02 -5.88 -6.70
C GLN A 111 1.57 -5.39 -6.54
N LYS A 112 0.60 -6.20 -7.00
CA LYS A 112 -0.82 -5.98 -6.71
C LYS A 112 -1.05 -5.89 -5.19
N LEU A 113 -1.89 -4.96 -4.75
CA LEU A 113 -2.23 -4.82 -3.33
C LEU A 113 -2.72 -6.14 -2.72
N CYS A 114 -3.56 -6.89 -3.44
CA CYS A 114 -4.07 -8.17 -2.95
C CYS A 114 -2.95 -9.17 -2.62
N THR A 115 -1.91 -9.24 -3.44
CA THR A 115 -0.71 -10.08 -3.20
C THR A 115 0.03 -9.62 -1.96
N ARG A 116 0.26 -8.30 -1.80
CA ARG A 116 0.92 -7.78 -0.60
C ARG A 116 0.12 -8.06 0.67
N MET A 117 -1.20 -7.95 0.61
CA MET A 117 -2.07 -8.26 1.75
C MET A 117 -2.15 -9.75 2.07
N ASN A 118 -2.04 -10.64 1.08
CA ASN A 118 -1.88 -12.08 1.34
C ASN A 118 -0.64 -12.35 2.19
N HIS A 119 0.48 -11.69 1.88
CA HIS A 119 1.72 -11.85 2.63
C HIS A 119 1.59 -11.35 4.07
N HIS A 120 0.99 -10.18 4.29
CA HIS A 120 0.69 -9.70 5.65
C HIS A 120 -0.23 -10.65 6.41
N ARG A 121 -1.32 -11.14 5.78
CA ARG A 121 -2.22 -12.12 6.40
C ARG A 121 -1.51 -13.41 6.80
N HIS A 122 -0.66 -13.93 5.91
CA HIS A 122 0.12 -15.12 6.19
C HIS A 122 0.99 -14.91 7.43
N LYS A 123 1.77 -13.82 7.48
CA LYS A 123 2.62 -13.49 8.64
C LYS A 123 1.81 -13.39 9.94
N ILE A 124 0.68 -12.70 9.91
CA ILE A 124 -0.20 -12.56 11.09
C ILE A 124 -0.75 -13.93 11.53
N ASN A 125 -1.24 -14.75 10.60
CA ASN A 125 -1.79 -16.07 10.90
C ASN A 125 -0.71 -17.04 11.43
N THR A 126 0.52 -16.95 10.92
CA THR A 126 1.67 -17.71 11.44
C THR A 126 2.28 -17.12 12.70
N LYS A 127 1.70 -16.04 13.25
CA LYS A 127 2.23 -15.28 14.39
C LYS A 127 3.69 -14.87 14.23
N SER A 128 4.09 -14.51 13.00
CA SER A 128 5.41 -13.95 12.73
C SER A 128 5.42 -12.46 13.06
N CYS A 129 6.35 -12.07 13.93
CA CYS A 129 6.49 -10.70 14.43
C CYS A 129 7.77 -10.04 13.86
N ASP A 130 8.12 -10.39 12.63
CA ASP A 130 9.30 -9.90 11.89
C ASP A 130 9.02 -8.66 11.02
N THR A 131 7.77 -8.19 11.00
CA THR A 131 7.35 -6.98 10.29
C THR A 131 6.60 -6.06 11.24
N PRO A 132 6.60 -4.73 11.03
CA PRO A 132 5.85 -3.80 11.89
C PRO A 132 4.37 -4.17 12.00
N VAL A 133 3.77 -4.61 10.90
CA VAL A 133 2.39 -5.10 10.86
C VAL A 133 2.25 -6.39 11.66
N GLY A 134 3.12 -7.38 11.45
CA GLY A 134 3.10 -8.63 12.22
C GLY A 134 3.25 -8.41 13.72
N GLN A 135 4.23 -7.59 14.13
CA GLN A 135 4.48 -7.21 15.53
C GLN A 135 3.23 -6.62 16.17
N HIS A 136 2.55 -5.71 15.47
CA HIS A 136 1.33 -5.07 15.96
C HIS A 136 0.24 -6.10 16.31
N PHE A 137 -0.06 -7.02 15.38
CA PHE A 137 -1.10 -8.03 15.58
C PHE A 137 -0.67 -9.16 16.53
N CYS A 138 0.63 -9.47 16.63
CA CYS A 138 1.15 -10.44 17.60
C CYS A 138 0.95 -9.97 19.06
N SER A 139 1.29 -8.71 19.35
CA SER A 139 1.51 -8.23 20.72
C SER A 139 0.26 -7.66 21.39
N HIS A 140 -0.70 -7.15 20.62
CA HIS A 140 -1.82 -6.38 21.16
C HIS A 140 -3.13 -7.18 21.28
N ASN A 141 -3.09 -8.51 21.10
CA ASN A 141 -4.29 -9.36 21.00
C ASN A 141 -5.31 -8.85 19.95
N HIS A 142 -4.81 -8.21 18.89
CA HIS A 142 -5.61 -7.74 17.76
C HIS A 142 -5.71 -8.83 16.71
N SER A 143 -6.81 -8.84 15.96
CA SER A 143 -7.08 -9.84 14.93
C SER A 143 -7.08 -9.23 13.53
N LEU A 144 -7.03 -10.08 12.50
CA LEU A 144 -7.20 -9.63 11.12
C LEU A 144 -8.52 -8.90 10.88
N GLN A 145 -9.56 -9.14 11.67
CA GLN A 145 -10.86 -8.48 11.52
C GLN A 145 -10.78 -6.98 11.83
N ASP A 146 -9.81 -6.60 12.65
CA ASP A 146 -9.55 -5.23 13.06
C ASP A 146 -8.72 -4.45 12.01
N MET A 147 -8.25 -5.13 10.96
CA MET A 147 -7.47 -4.54 9.89
C MET A 147 -8.38 -3.87 8.84
N LYS A 148 -8.07 -2.64 8.48
CA LYS A 148 -8.65 -1.94 7.32
C LYS A 148 -7.54 -1.47 6.39
N VAL A 149 -7.81 -1.48 5.09
CA VAL A 149 -6.82 -1.19 4.05
C VAL A 149 -7.39 -0.21 3.03
N LEU A 150 -6.59 0.78 2.63
CA LEU A 150 -6.95 1.80 1.66
C LEU A 150 -5.74 2.16 0.79
N ILE A 151 -5.94 2.47 -0.48
CA ILE A 151 -4.87 2.98 -1.35
C ILE A 151 -4.86 4.51 -1.28
N LEU A 152 -3.68 5.08 -1.04
CA LEU A 152 -3.47 6.53 -1.01
C LEU A 152 -3.07 7.03 -2.39
N LYS A 153 -2.15 6.33 -3.07
CA LYS A 153 -1.61 6.77 -4.35
C LYS A 153 -1.12 5.58 -5.16
N GLY A 154 -1.17 5.68 -6.49
CA GLY A 154 -0.56 4.74 -7.40
C GLY A 154 0.48 5.39 -8.31
N ASN A 155 1.16 4.54 -9.07
CA ASN A 155 2.12 4.92 -10.12
C ASN A 155 3.23 5.83 -9.62
N PHE A 156 3.81 5.53 -8.45
CA PHE A 156 5.06 6.18 -8.07
C PHE A 156 6.16 5.69 -9.02
N LYS A 157 6.80 6.62 -9.73
CA LYS A 157 8.04 6.35 -10.45
C LYS A 157 9.16 6.43 -9.44
N THR A 158 9.99 5.40 -9.36
CA THR A 158 11.31 5.54 -8.76
C THR A 158 12.13 6.44 -9.70
N GLU A 159 12.75 7.51 -9.21
CA GLU A 159 13.46 8.54 -10.00
C GLU A 159 14.76 8.04 -10.68
N TRP A 160 14.76 6.82 -11.22
CA TRP A 160 15.88 6.21 -11.95
C TRP A 160 15.61 6.07 -13.46
N GLU A 161 14.51 6.66 -13.98
CA GLU A 161 14.15 6.59 -15.41
C GLU A 161 14.31 7.93 -16.17
N ASP A 162 14.89 8.96 -15.55
CA ASP A 162 15.11 10.28 -16.17
C ASP A 162 16.60 10.67 -16.32
N LEU A 163 17.53 9.70 -16.30
CA LEU A 163 18.95 9.89 -16.66
C LEU A 163 19.40 8.94 -17.76
#